data_AF-A0A3D1Y496-F1
#
_entry.id   AF-A0A3D1Y496-F1
#
_cell.length_a   1.000
_cell.length_b   1.000
_cell.length_c   1.000
_cell.angle_alpha   90.00
_cell.angle_beta   90.00
_cell.angle_gamma   90.00
#
_symmetry.space_group_name_H-M   'P 1'
#
loop_
_entity.id
_entity.type
_entity.pdbx_description
1 polymer ?
#
loop_
_entity_poly.entity_id
_entity_poly.type
_entity_poly.pdbx_seq_one_letter_code
_entity_poly.pdbx_strand_id
1 'polypeptide(L)'
;MDKRKEEANRWLRQAENDLKTAGDMVEKENYNWACFVCQQAAEKALKSVYILRAESSEPVHSLFYLLRGDTKKGLKGIPELQNMTREAQELDKVYIPTRYPNGIPAGIPSEFYTKEDGEKCLRMARKIVGAVKKLF
;
A
#
# COMPACT_ATOMS: atom_id res chain seq x y z
N MET A 1 -9.10 24.23 -11.92
CA MET A 1 -8.18 23.35 -11.18
C MET A 1 -8.04 22.08 -12.00
N ASP A 2 -6.82 21.54 -12.18
CA ASP A 2 -6.57 20.40 -13.09
C ASP A 2 -7.33 19.17 -12.56
N LYS A 3 -8.32 18.67 -13.31
CA LYS A 3 -9.13 17.49 -12.96
C LYS A 3 -8.27 16.29 -12.55
N ARG A 4 -7.07 16.15 -13.11
CA ARG A 4 -6.12 15.09 -12.74
C ARG A 4 -5.54 15.29 -11.36
N LYS A 5 -5.17 16.53 -11.01
CA LYS A 5 -4.67 16.86 -9.68
C LYS A 5 -5.76 16.64 -8.63
N GLU A 6 -7.02 16.93 -8.96
CA GLU A 6 -8.17 16.64 -8.10
C GLU A 6 -8.35 15.14 -7.86
N GLU A 7 -8.32 14.33 -8.92
CA GLU A 7 -8.47 12.87 -8.80
C GLU A 7 -7.28 12.22 -8.09
N ALA A 8 -6.05 12.65 -8.39
CA ALA A 8 -4.86 12.20 -7.67
C ALA A 8 -4.97 12.52 -6.16
N ASN A 9 -5.41 13.73 -5.81
CA ASN A 9 -5.68 14.10 -4.41
C ASN A 9 -6.80 13.28 -3.79
N ARG A 10 -7.84 12.89 -4.54
CA ARG A 10 -8.91 12.01 -4.04
C ARG A 10 -8.37 10.64 -3.66
N TRP A 11 -7.49 10.06 -4.47
CA TRP A 11 -6.82 8.80 -4.17
C TRP A 11 -5.87 8.90 -2.98
N LEU A 12 -5.08 9.97 -2.91
CA LEU A 12 -4.17 10.20 -1.79
C LEU A 12 -4.92 10.38 -0.46
N ARG A 13 -6.05 11.12 -0.45
CA ARG A 13 -6.90 11.25 0.74
C ARG A 13 -7.47 9.91 1.18
N GLN A 14 -7.84 9.03 0.24
CA GLN A 14 -8.28 7.68 0.59
C GLN A 14 -7.14 6.88 1.23
N ALA A 15 -5.92 6.97 0.69
CA ALA A 15 -4.75 6.33 1.30
C ALA A 15 -4.46 6.82 2.73
N GLU A 16 -4.65 8.11 2.99
CA GLU A 16 -4.51 8.68 4.34
C GLU A 16 -5.60 8.16 5.29
N ASN A 17 -6.84 8.05 4.82
CA ASN A 17 -7.92 7.46 5.60
C ASN A 17 -7.68 5.97 5.88
N ASP A 18 -7.15 5.23 4.90
CA ASP A 18 -6.78 3.82 5.06
C ASP A 18 -5.66 3.68 6.12
N LEU A 19 -4.66 4.57 6.14
CA LEU A 19 -3.64 4.58 7.20
C LEU A 19 -4.22 4.83 8.59
N LYS A 20 -5.15 5.77 8.73
CA LYS A 20 -5.86 6.00 9.99
C LYS A 20 -6.59 4.71 10.40
N THR A 21 -7.35 4.14 9.47
CA THR A 21 -8.13 2.91 9.69
C THR A 21 -7.25 1.74 10.11
N ALA A 22 -6.09 1.55 9.47
CA ALA A 22 -5.13 0.53 9.86
C ALA A 22 -4.60 0.75 11.29
N GLY A 23 -4.39 2.01 11.70
CA GLY A 23 -4.06 2.35 13.09
C GLY A 23 -5.15 1.94 14.07
N ASP A 24 -6.41 2.31 13.79
CA ASP A 24 -7.56 1.91 14.61
C ASP A 24 -7.66 0.36 14.71
N MET A 25 -7.36 -0.36 13.63
CA MET A 25 -7.36 -1.82 13.61
C MET A 25 -6.26 -2.44 14.48
N VAL A 26 -5.06 -1.86 14.50
CA VAL A 26 -3.99 -2.29 15.42
C VAL A 26 -4.43 -2.10 16.88
N GLU A 27 -5.04 -0.96 17.21
CA GLU A 27 -5.55 -0.69 18.56
C GLU A 27 -6.68 -1.63 18.98
N LYS A 28 -7.47 -2.12 18.01
CA LYS A 28 -8.56 -3.08 18.21
C LYS A 28 -8.16 -4.54 17.98
N GLU A 29 -6.86 -4.82 17.95
CA GLU A 29 -6.29 -6.16 17.83
C GLU A 29 -6.67 -6.91 16.53
N ASN A 30 -7.12 -6.20 15.50
CA ASN A 30 -7.46 -6.75 14.18
C ASN A 30 -6.24 -6.73 13.25
N TYR A 31 -5.18 -7.46 13.64
CA TYR A 31 -3.86 -7.31 13.04
C TYR A 31 -3.78 -7.73 11.57
N ASN A 32 -4.44 -8.83 11.17
CA ASN A 32 -4.47 -9.26 9.77
C ASN A 32 -5.11 -8.19 8.87
N TRP A 33 -6.21 -7.59 9.35
CA TRP A 33 -6.89 -6.50 8.65
C TRP A 33 -6.05 -5.22 8.64
N ALA A 34 -5.36 -4.90 9.74
CA ALA A 34 -4.42 -3.79 9.76
C ALA A 34 -3.34 -3.95 8.69
N CYS A 35 -2.73 -5.14 8.58
CA CYS A 35 -1.73 -5.46 7.54
C CYS A 35 -2.29 -5.31 6.12
N PHE A 36 -3.50 -5.82 5.86
CA PHE A 36 -4.17 -5.68 4.57
C PHE A 36 -4.42 -4.21 4.20
N VAL A 37 -4.99 -3.45 5.14
CA VAL A 37 -5.29 -2.02 4.93
C VAL A 37 -4.02 -1.21 4.76
N CYS A 38 -2.92 -1.57 5.42
CA CYS A 38 -1.60 -0.95 5.21
C CYS A 38 -1.09 -1.13 3.78
N GLN A 39 -1.21 -2.33 3.20
CA GLN A 39 -0.86 -2.55 1.80
C GLN A 39 -1.76 -1.72 0.88
N GLN A 40 -3.06 -1.69 1.14
CA GLN A 40 -4.03 -0.91 0.36
C GLN A 40 -3.78 0.60 0.43
N ALA A 41 -3.41 1.13 1.60
CA ALA A 41 -3.05 2.53 1.76
C ALA A 41 -1.83 2.89 0.90
N ALA A 42 -0.78 2.05 0.95
CA ALA A 42 0.40 2.25 0.13
C ALA A 42 0.07 2.14 -1.38
N GLU A 43 -0.78 1.19 -1.79
CA GLU A 43 -1.19 1.03 -3.19
C GLU A 43 -1.90 2.27 -3.71
N LYS A 44 -2.92 2.74 -3.00
CA LYS A 44 -3.69 3.93 -3.41
C LYS A 44 -2.82 5.18 -3.45
N ALA A 45 -1.89 5.33 -2.51
CA ALA A 45 -0.93 6.43 -2.55
C ALA A 45 -0.02 6.34 -3.78
N LEU A 46 0.58 5.18 -4.07
CA LEU A 46 1.42 5.04 -5.28
C LEU A 46 0.60 5.28 -6.56
N LYS A 47 -0.60 4.72 -6.68
CA LYS A 47 -1.51 4.94 -7.81
C LYS A 47 -1.89 6.41 -8.00
N SER A 48 -1.97 7.20 -6.93
CA SER A 48 -2.19 8.64 -7.05
C SER A 48 -1.09 9.37 -7.83
N VAL A 49 0.16 8.90 -7.76
CA VAL A 49 1.30 9.45 -8.53
C VAL A 49 1.13 9.16 -10.02
N TYR A 50 0.67 7.96 -10.37
CA TYR A 50 0.38 7.59 -11.77
C TYR A 50 -0.73 8.48 -12.35
N ILE A 51 -1.81 8.70 -11.59
CA ILE A 51 -2.89 9.60 -12.00
C ILE A 51 -2.37 11.02 -12.23
N LEU A 52 -1.53 11.54 -11.32
CA LEU A 52 -0.93 12.86 -11.44
C LEU A 52 -0.06 12.99 -12.70
N ARG A 53 0.62 11.92 -13.10
CA ARG A 53 1.47 11.84 -14.30
C ARG A 53 0.70 11.52 -15.59
N ALA A 54 -0.62 11.28 -15.50
CA ALA A 54 -1.44 10.77 -16.60
C ALA A 54 -0.91 9.43 -17.17
N GLU A 55 -0.44 8.55 -16.29
CA GLU A 55 0.05 7.21 -16.60
C GLU A 55 -0.93 6.15 -16.08
N SER A 56 -1.00 5.00 -16.74
CA SER A 56 -1.78 3.86 -16.26
C SER A 56 -0.95 3.00 -15.33
N SER A 57 -1.54 2.65 -14.18
CA SER A 57 -1.01 1.64 -13.25
C SER A 57 -1.83 0.35 -13.25
N GLU A 58 -2.95 0.29 -13.97
CA GLU A 58 -3.82 -0.90 -13.96
C GLU A 58 -3.28 -2.00 -14.89
N PRO A 59 -3.43 -3.29 -14.53
CA PRO A 59 -4.06 -3.86 -13.33
C PRO A 59 -3.08 -4.17 -12.18
N VAL A 60 -2.08 -3.32 -11.94
CA VAL A 60 -0.95 -3.63 -11.05
C VAL A 60 -1.29 -3.28 -9.59
N HIS A 61 -1.30 -4.31 -8.74
CA HIS A 61 -1.50 -4.19 -7.28
C HIS A 61 -0.19 -4.32 -6.48
N SER A 62 0.87 -4.86 -7.09
CA SER A 62 2.16 -5.00 -6.43
C SER A 62 2.83 -3.64 -6.27
N LEU A 63 3.07 -3.26 -5.02
CA LEU A 63 3.79 -2.05 -4.66
C LEU A 63 5.22 -2.07 -5.21
N PHE A 64 5.86 -3.25 -5.24
CA PHE A 64 7.19 -3.40 -5.83
C PHE A 64 7.19 -2.98 -7.30
N TYR A 65 6.24 -3.46 -8.10
CA TYR A 65 6.13 -3.07 -9.50
C TYR A 65 5.71 -1.62 -9.67
N LEU A 66 4.80 -1.08 -8.83
CA LEU A 66 4.45 0.34 -8.85
C LEU A 66 5.66 1.25 -8.52
N LEU A 67 6.62 0.78 -7.71
CA LEU A 67 7.85 1.53 -7.47
C LEU A 67 8.85 1.34 -8.61
N ARG A 68 9.19 0.10 -8.95
CA ARG A 68 10.30 -0.21 -9.87
C ARG A 68 9.94 -0.07 -11.34
N GLY A 69 8.66 -0.16 -11.68
CA GLY A 69 8.17 -0.38 -13.03
C GLY A 69 8.27 -1.84 -13.44
N ASP A 70 7.65 -2.14 -14.58
CA ASP A 70 7.69 -3.43 -15.26
C ASP A 70 7.58 -3.18 -16.76
N THR A 71 8.72 -3.28 -17.46
CA THR A 71 8.80 -3.01 -18.90
C THR A 71 7.91 -3.93 -19.72
N LYS A 72 7.68 -5.18 -19.25
CA LYS A 72 6.79 -6.13 -19.94
C LYS A 72 5.32 -5.68 -19.88
N LYS A 73 4.97 -4.88 -18.87
CA LYS A 73 3.62 -4.32 -18.68
C LYS A 73 3.50 -2.87 -19.15
N GLY A 74 4.56 -2.29 -19.71
CA GLY A 74 4.62 -0.86 -20.03
C GLY A 74 4.51 0.05 -18.79
N LEU A 75 4.76 -0.50 -17.60
CA LEU A 75 4.65 0.23 -16.35
C LEU A 75 5.96 0.95 -16.06
N LYS A 76 5.92 2.29 -16.03
CA LYS A 76 7.04 3.10 -15.56
C LYS A 76 7.06 3.10 -14.04
N GLY A 77 8.24 3.05 -13.45
CA GLY A 77 8.39 3.17 -11.99
C GLY A 77 8.24 4.60 -11.50
N ILE A 78 8.42 4.77 -10.19
CA ILE A 78 8.50 6.07 -9.50
C ILE A 78 9.95 6.25 -9.00
N PRO A 79 10.84 6.89 -9.78
CA PRO A 79 12.26 7.03 -9.42
C PRO A 79 12.50 7.71 -8.06
N GLU A 80 11.64 8.64 -7.68
CA GLU A 80 11.72 9.42 -6.44
C GLU A 80 11.50 8.56 -5.18
N LEU A 81 10.90 7.37 -5.35
CA LEU A 81 10.49 6.49 -4.24
C LEU A 81 11.20 5.13 -4.24
N GLN A 82 12.28 4.97 -5.03
CA GLN A 82 13.01 3.69 -5.13
C GLN A 82 13.58 3.21 -3.79
N ASN A 83 13.90 4.13 -2.89
CA ASN A 83 14.41 3.80 -1.55
C ASN A 83 13.37 3.07 -0.67
N MET A 84 12.08 3.07 -1.04
CA MET A 84 11.00 2.36 -0.33
C MET A 84 10.76 0.93 -0.87
N THR A 85 11.62 0.42 -1.76
CA THR A 85 11.43 -0.90 -2.40
C THR A 85 11.30 -2.03 -1.38
N ARG A 86 12.05 -1.97 -0.27
CA ARG A 86 11.99 -2.99 0.78
C ARG A 86 10.63 -2.99 1.48
N GLU A 87 10.15 -1.82 1.89
CA GLU A 87 8.82 -1.65 2.49
C GLU A 87 7.71 -2.15 1.58
N ALA A 88 7.80 -1.85 0.28
CA ALA A 88 6.84 -2.32 -0.71
C ALA A 88 6.79 -3.85 -0.83
N GLN A 89 7.95 -4.52 -0.88
CA GLN A 89 8.01 -5.98 -0.94
C GLN A 89 7.43 -6.64 0.31
N GLU A 90 7.71 -6.09 1.49
CA GLU A 90 7.18 -6.62 2.75
C GLU A 90 5.65 -6.48 2.83
N LEU A 91 5.10 -5.36 2.36
CA LEU A 91 3.65 -5.15 2.28
C LEU A 91 2.99 -6.01 1.20
N ASP A 92 3.66 -6.25 0.07
CA ASP A 92 3.15 -7.16 -0.98
C ASP A 92 3.00 -8.60 -0.45
N LYS A 93 3.90 -9.07 0.42
CA LYS A 93 3.84 -10.42 1.02
C LYS A 93 2.57 -10.65 1.84
N VAL A 94 2.01 -9.61 2.44
CA VAL A 94 0.82 -9.72 3.31
C VAL A 94 -0.50 -9.52 2.56
N TYR A 95 -0.49 -9.09 1.29
CA TYR A 95 -1.70 -8.72 0.54
C TYR A 95 -2.75 -9.85 0.42
N ILE A 96 -2.32 -11.06 0.09
CA ILE A 96 -3.19 -12.24 -0.06
C ILE A 96 -3.32 -13.01 1.27
N PRO A 97 -2.21 -13.34 1.96
CA PRO A 97 -2.27 -14.21 3.15
C PRO A 97 -3.06 -13.64 4.34
N THR A 98 -3.21 -12.31 4.43
CA THR A 98 -4.03 -11.67 5.48
C THR A 98 -5.53 -11.93 5.36
N ARG A 99 -5.99 -12.45 4.21
CA ARG A 99 -7.41 -12.62 3.88
C ARG A 99 -7.85 -14.07 3.75
N TYR A 100 -6.95 -14.96 3.35
CA TYR A 100 -7.32 -16.33 3.01
C TYR A 100 -6.59 -17.35 3.90
N PRO A 101 -7.31 -18.29 4.53
CA PRO A 101 -6.70 -19.35 5.33
C PRO A 101 -5.67 -20.19 4.58
N ASN A 102 -5.85 -20.43 3.27
CA ASN A 102 -4.89 -21.16 2.44
C ASN A 102 -3.63 -20.34 2.10
N GLY A 103 -3.54 -19.07 2.51
CA GLY A 103 -2.36 -18.24 2.36
C GLY A 103 -1.37 -18.33 3.52
N ILE A 104 -1.72 -19.03 4.61
CA ILE A 104 -0.90 -19.19 5.81
C ILE A 104 -0.68 -20.67 6.15
N PRO A 105 0.33 -21.03 6.97
CA PRO A 105 0.65 -22.43 7.25
C PRO A 105 -0.43 -23.21 8.00
N ALA A 106 -1.19 -22.56 8.88
CA ALA A 106 -2.24 -23.17 9.69
C ALA A 106 -3.19 -22.11 10.28
N GLY A 107 -4.40 -22.52 10.67
CA GLY A 107 -5.39 -21.67 11.33
C GLY A 107 -6.08 -20.69 10.38
N ILE A 108 -6.49 -19.53 10.92
CA ILE A 108 -7.08 -18.43 10.16
C ILE A 108 -6.24 -17.15 10.29
N PRO A 109 -6.28 -16.23 9.31
CA PRO A 109 -5.46 -15.02 9.36
C PRO A 109 -5.64 -14.17 10.63
N SER A 110 -6.86 -14.08 11.17
CA SER A 110 -7.13 -13.30 12.40
C SER A 110 -6.44 -13.87 13.65
N GLU A 111 -6.00 -15.12 13.64
CA GLU A 111 -5.25 -15.76 14.72
C GLU A 111 -3.74 -15.80 14.45
N PHE A 112 -3.34 -15.76 13.17
CA PHE A 112 -1.95 -15.92 12.74
C PHE A 112 -1.13 -14.63 12.84
N TYR A 113 -1.73 -13.47 12.54
CA TYR A 113 -1.03 -12.20 12.55
C TYR A 113 -1.00 -11.58 13.95
N THR A 114 0.15 -11.03 14.31
CA THR A 114 0.42 -10.49 15.64
C THR A 114 0.38 -8.95 15.67
N LYS A 115 0.42 -8.40 16.88
CA LYS A 115 0.61 -6.95 17.09
C LYS A 115 1.87 -6.42 16.41
N GLU A 116 2.97 -7.16 16.48
CA GLU A 116 4.24 -6.76 15.86
C GLU A 116 4.09 -6.66 14.33
N ASP A 117 3.37 -7.59 13.71
CA ASP A 117 3.10 -7.57 12.27
C ASP A 117 2.27 -6.34 11.87
N GLY A 118 1.19 -6.07 12.62
CA GLY A 118 0.31 -4.92 12.39
C GLY A 118 1.08 -3.60 12.52
N GLU A 119 1.85 -3.42 13.60
CA GLU A 119 2.67 -2.23 13.81
C GLU A 119 3.78 -2.09 12.76
N LYS A 120 4.43 -3.20 12.36
CA LYS A 120 5.44 -3.20 11.30
C LYS A 120 4.84 -2.76 9.98
N CYS A 121 3.71 -3.33 9.57
CA CYS A 121 2.99 -2.94 8.35
C CYS A 121 2.59 -1.46 8.38
N LEU A 122 2.08 -0.99 9.52
CA LEU A 122 1.69 0.39 9.71
C LEU A 122 2.86 1.36 9.58
N ARG A 123 4.03 1.04 10.16
CA ARG A 123 5.26 1.84 9.99
C ARG A 123 5.68 1.91 8.52
N MET A 124 5.66 0.79 7.80
CA MET A 124 6.06 0.73 6.39
C MET A 124 5.09 1.50 5.48
N ALA A 125 3.78 1.34 5.68
CA ALA A 125 2.78 2.07 4.91
C ALA A 125 2.86 3.59 5.17
N ARG A 126 3.05 4.03 6.43
CA ARG A 126 3.27 5.44 6.76
C ARG A 126 4.47 6.04 6.03
N LYS A 127 5.58 5.29 5.90
CA LYS A 127 6.75 5.75 5.13
C LYS A 127 6.39 5.98 3.66
N ILE A 128 5.74 5.02 3.01
CA ILE A 128 5.37 5.12 1.59
C ILE A 128 4.39 6.27 1.36
N VAL A 129 3.28 6.33 2.09
CA VAL A 129 2.28 7.41 1.94
C VAL A 129 2.89 8.77 2.27
N GLY A 130 3.70 8.86 3.33
CA GLY A 130 4.40 10.09 3.69
C GLY A 130 5.40 10.56 2.63
N ALA A 131 6.05 9.63 1.91
CA ALA A 131 6.92 9.97 0.80
C ALA A 131 6.13 10.42 -0.45
N VAL A 132 5.02 9.75 -0.76
CA VAL A 132 4.10 10.17 -1.84
C VAL A 132 3.56 11.58 -1.60
N LYS A 133 3.16 11.91 -0.37
CA LYS A 133 2.65 13.24 -0.01
C LYS A 133 3.63 14.38 -0.35
N LYS A 134 4.95 14.11 -0.37
CA LYS A 134 5.98 15.11 -0.71
C LYS A 134 6.08 15.39 -2.22
N LEU A 135 5.37 14.62 -3.05
CA LEU A 135 5.34 14.78 -4.52
C LEU A 135 4.16 15.62 -5.02
N PHE A 136 3.24 16.03 -4.13
CA PHE A 136 1.99 16.75 -4.42
C PHE A 136 2.08 18.25 -4.12
#